data_AF-A0A1C1ZMG8-F1
#
_entry.id   AF-A0A1C1ZMG8-F1
#
_cell.length_a   1.000
_cell.length_b   1.000
_cell.length_c   1.000
_cell.angle_alpha   90.00
_cell.angle_beta   90.00
_cell.angle_gamma   90.00
#
_symmetry.space_group_name_H-M   'P 1'
#
loop_
_entity.id
_entity.type
_entity.pdbx_description
1 polymer ?
#
loop_
_entity_poly.entity_id
_entity_poly.type
_entity_poly.pdbx_seq_one_letter_code
_entity_poly.pdbx_strand_id
1 'polypeptide(L)' 'MNKLDSSQLKKILGGRNSWQQNVSGAVGAAAAGAGLGAAICGPACGFVGAHYGAIAWAGVTGATHGFH' A
#
# COMPACT_ATOMS: atom_id res chain seq x y z
N MET A 1 -1.92 28.04 -21.60
CA MET A 1 -1.71 26.95 -20.62
C MET A 1 -2.88 26.99 -19.64
N ASN A 2 -3.75 25.97 -19.65
CA ASN A 2 -4.81 25.85 -18.65
C ASN A 2 -4.18 25.44 -17.32
N LYS A 3 -4.26 26.31 -16.30
CA LYS A 3 -3.86 25.95 -14.94
C LYS A 3 -4.90 25.00 -14.37
N LEU A 4 -4.47 23.80 -13.97
CA LEU A 4 -5.35 22.89 -13.24
C LEU A 4 -5.64 23.48 -11.86
N ASP A 5 -6.92 23.43 -11.47
CA ASP A 5 -7.37 23.77 -10.13
C ASP A 5 -6.73 22.81 -9.10
N SER A 6 -6.52 23.30 -7.87
CA SER A 6 -5.85 22.52 -6.80
C SER A 6 -6.57 21.19 -6.50
N SER A 7 -7.89 21.13 -6.70
CA SER A 7 -8.68 19.91 -6.55
C SER A 7 -8.38 18.87 -7.64
N GLN A 8 -8.16 19.34 -8.88
CA GLN A 8 -7.77 18.49 -10.01
C GLN A 8 -6.34 17.98 -9.82
N LEU A 9 -5.45 18.82 -9.29
CA LEU A 9 -4.07 18.44 -9.00
C LEU A 9 -3.98 17.39 -7.88
N LYS A 10 -4.80 17.50 -6.82
CA LYS A 10 -4.94 16.46 -5.79
C LYS A 10 -5.44 15.13 -6.34
N LYS A 11 -6.36 15.18 -7.31
CA LYS A 11 -6.90 14.00 -7.98
C LYS A 11 -5.85 13.28 -8.83
N ILE A 12 -4.90 14.02 -9.40
CA ILE A 12 -3.83 13.49 -10.28
C ILE A 12 -2.59 13.05 -9.49
N LEU A 13 -2.29 13.70 -8.35
CA LEU A 13 -1.11 13.38 -7.52
C LEU A 13 -1.36 12.25 -6.49
N GLY A 14 -2.58 11.72 -6.38
CA GLY A 14 -2.84 10.56 -5.54
C GLY A 14 -4.23 10.50 -4.93
N GLY A 15 -5.29 10.65 -5.72
CA GLY A 15 -6.63 10.18 -5.37
C GLY A 15 -7.00 10.35 -3.90
N ARG A 16 -7.39 9.24 -3.25
CA ARG A 16 -7.73 9.20 -1.81
C ARG A 16 -6.50 9.11 -0.89
N ASN A 17 -5.36 8.63 -1.40
CA ASN A 17 -4.08 8.48 -0.71
C ASN A 17 -2.91 8.90 -1.61
N SER A 18 -2.03 9.77 -1.11
CA SER A 18 -0.82 10.15 -1.85
C SER A 18 0.07 8.93 -2.13
N TRP A 19 0.94 9.03 -3.15
CA TRP A 19 1.90 7.97 -3.45
C TRP A 19 2.75 7.56 -2.22
N GLN A 20 3.23 8.52 -1.44
CA GLN A 20 3.97 8.23 -0.19
C GLN A 20 3.13 7.47 0.84
N GLN A 21 1.84 7.80 0.99
CA GLN A 21 0.95 7.08 1.91
C GLN A 21 0.72 5.64 1.45
N ASN A 22 0.57 5.43 0.14
CA ASN A 22 0.42 4.09 -0.41
C ASN A 22 1.69 3.24 -0.23
N VAL A 23 2.87 3.82 -0.43
CA VAL A 23 4.16 3.13 -0.19
C VAL A 23 4.34 2.84 1.30
N SER A 24 4.07 3.80 2.18
CA SER A 24 4.16 3.60 3.63
C SER A 24 3.21 2.51 4.12
N GLY A 25 1.99 2.47 3.58
CA GLY A 25 1.01 1.43 3.89
C GLY A 25 1.44 0.05 3.39
N ALA A 26 2.03 -0.03 2.19
CA ALA A 26 2.55 -1.28 1.65
C ALA A 26 3.69 -1.84 2.50
N VAL A 27 4.61 -0.97 2.95
CA VAL A 27 5.71 -1.36 3.85
C VAL A 27 5.17 -1.79 5.21
N GLY A 28 4.20 -1.07 5.77
CA GLY A 28 3.56 -1.45 7.02
C GLY A 28 2.86 -2.81 6.94
N ALA A 29 2.13 -3.06 5.86
CA ALA A 29 1.47 -4.34 5.62
C ALA A 29 2.47 -5.48 5.40
N ALA A 30 3.58 -5.22 4.71
CA ALA A 30 4.68 -6.18 4.57
C ALA A 30 5.31 -6.50 5.92
N ALA A 31 5.59 -5.51 6.76
CA ALA A 31 6.17 -5.72 8.08
C ALA A 31 5.21 -6.50 9.01
N ALA A 32 3.93 -6.16 9.00
CA ALA A 32 2.91 -6.88 9.75
C ALA A 32 2.77 -8.33 9.28
N GLY A 33 2.72 -8.54 7.96
CA GLY A 33 2.71 -9.87 7.35
C GLY A 33 3.97 -10.67 7.69
N ALA A 34 5.14 -10.03 7.73
CA ALA A 34 6.40 -10.65 8.11
C ALA A 34 6.38 -11.10 9.57
N GLY A 35 5.94 -10.24 10.48
CA GLY A 35 5.84 -10.56 11.91
C GLY A 35 4.86 -11.71 12.16
N LEU A 36 3.69 -11.67 11.53
CA LEU A 36 2.69 -12.73 11.66
C LEU A 36 3.21 -14.05 11.09
N GLY A 37 3.75 -14.06 9.88
CA GLY A 37 4.30 -15.26 9.26
C GLY A 37 5.46 -15.86 10.06
N ALA A 38 6.36 -15.01 10.56
CA ALA A 38 7.48 -15.44 11.39
C ALA A 38 7.01 -16.05 12.72
N ALA A 39 5.96 -15.51 13.33
CA ALA A 39 5.37 -16.06 14.54
C ALA A 39 4.69 -17.42 14.33
N ILE A 40 4.18 -17.69 13.12
CA ILE A 40 3.47 -18.96 12.82
C ILE A 40 4.45 -20.11 12.57
N CYS A 41 5.44 -19.92 11.69
CA CYS A 41 6.35 -21.01 11.30
C CYS A 41 7.77 -20.55 11.01
N GLY A 42 8.19 -19.43 11.60
CA GLY A 42 9.56 -18.96 11.54
C GLY A 42 9.90 -18.17 10.27
N PRO A 43 11.20 -17.92 10.01
CA PRO A 43 11.64 -16.89 9.07
C PRO A 43 11.13 -17.06 7.64
N ALA A 44 11.01 -18.30 7.15
CA ALA A 44 10.49 -18.57 5.80
C ALA A 44 9.04 -18.12 5.66
N CYS A 45 8.21 -18.41 6.66
CA CYS A 45 6.84 -17.93 6.71
C CYS A 45 6.75 -16.43 6.91
N GLY A 46 7.73 -15.81 7.57
CA GLY A 46 7.88 -14.36 7.62
C GLY A 46 8.10 -13.76 6.23
N PHE A 47 8.97 -14.33 5.40
CA PHE A 47 9.16 -13.85 4.02
C PHE A 47 7.88 -13.97 3.17
N VAL A 48 7.18 -15.11 3.29
CA VAL A 48 5.91 -15.37 2.62
C VAL A 48 4.83 -14.38 3.10
N GLY A 49 4.71 -14.19 4.42
CA GLY A 49 3.78 -13.25 5.02
C GLY A 49 4.07 -11.81 4.60
N ALA A 50 5.34 -11.41 4.49
CA ALA A 50 5.72 -10.09 3.99
C ALA A 50 5.25 -9.87 2.55
N HIS A 51 5.47 -10.85 1.68
CA HIS A 51 5.02 -10.82 0.28
C HIS A 51 3.50 -10.68 0.19
N TYR A 52 2.75 -11.55 0.85
CA TYR A 52 1.29 -11.53 0.77
C TYR A 52 0.68 -10.33 1.49
N GLY A 53 1.32 -9.81 2.55
CA GLY A 53 0.90 -8.58 3.21
C GLY A 53 0.97 -7.37 2.27
N ALA A 54 2.07 -7.22 1.52
CA ALA A 54 2.21 -6.16 0.52
C ALA A 54 1.19 -6.29 -0.61
N ILE A 55 0.97 -7.52 -1.11
CA ILE A 55 -0.01 -7.80 -2.18
C ILE A 55 -1.43 -7.50 -1.70
N ALA A 56 -1.79 -7.90 -0.48
CA ALA A 56 -3.10 -7.62 0.09
C ALA A 56 -3.33 -6.10 0.22
N TRP A 57 -2.33 -5.33 0.64
CA TRP A 57 -2.42 -3.87 0.67
C TRP A 57 -2.64 -3.26 -0.72
N ALA A 58 -1.89 -3.71 -1.73
CA ALA A 58 -2.08 -3.25 -3.10
C ALA A 58 -3.48 -3.61 -3.63
N GLY A 59 -3.98 -4.82 -3.33
CA GLY A 59 -5.34 -5.23 -3.70
C GLY A 59 -6.42 -4.38 -3.07
N VAL A 60 -6.37 -4.16 -1.75
CA VAL A 60 -7.37 -3.36 -1.02
C VAL A 60 -7.30 -1.89 -1.42
N THR A 61 -6.10 -1.34 -1.58
CA THR A 61 -5.91 0.04 -2.04
C THR A 61 -6.42 0.23 -3.47
N GLY A 62 -6.20 -0.75 -4.36
CA GLY A 62 -6.76 -0.76 -5.71
C GLY A 62 -8.29 -0.79 -5.71
N ALA A 63 -8.89 -1.72 -4.96
CA ALA A 63 -10.35 -1.86 -4.85
C ALA A 63 -11.04 -0.63 -4.23
N THR A 64 -10.31 0.16 -3.43
CA THR A 64 -10.84 1.37 -2.77
C THR A 64 -10.52 2.67 -3.50
N HIS A 65 -9.97 2.60 -4.72
CA HIS A 65 -9.54 3.74 -5.52
C HIS A 65 -8.47 4.61 -4.83
N GLY A 66 -7.60 3.99 -4.02
CA GLY A 66 -6.51 4.66 -3.33
C GLY A 66 -5.29 5.00 -4.22
N PHE A 67 -5.21 4.44 -5.42
CA PHE A 67 -4.11 4.64 -6.39
C PHE A 67 -4.44 5.60 -7.56
N HIS A 68 -5.56 6.32 -7.51
CA HIS A 68 -5.98 7.21 -8.61
C HIS A 68 -5.15 8.49 -8.75
#